data_AF-A0A8J6MTE3-F1
#
_entry.id   AF-A0A8J6MTE3-F1
#
_cell.length_a   1.000
_cell.length_b   1.000
_cell.length_c   1.000
_cell.angle_alpha   90.00
_cell.angle_beta   90.00
_cell.angle_gamma   90.00
#
_symmetry.space_group_name_H-M   'P 1'
#
loop_
_entity.id
_entity.type
_entity.pdbx_description
1 polymer ?
#
loop_
_entity_poly.entity_id
_entity_poly.type
_entity_poly.pdbx_seq_one_letter_code
_entity_poly.pdbx_strand_id
1 'polypeptide(L)'
;YNRNLPIWMTYEPGSTFKIITLAAALQENKVNFTEQFFDSGSIEVAGARLHCWKRGGHGSETMLEVVENSCNPGFVVMGQRLGKEKLFDYITRFGFGKKTGIDLNGEGNSILFKLKNVGPVELATTAFGQGVSVTPIQQITAVSAAINGGKLFVPHVTKAWYNPYTGEQISKVEPEQTKQVITAETSKLVREALESVVAKGSGKKAFLDGYRVGGKTGTAQKVVNGRYSPTDHIVSFIGFAPANDPKVIIYAAVDNPQGLQFGGLIAAPLVKNIMNDTLRYLGVKASKDQLEREYVYGDVKTVEVPNLIGATIKDIYEDLNSDFRLAKSGTGTVIINQLPKPGTRVDQGSTIRIFLAKEG
;
A
#
# COMPACT_ATOMS: atom_id res chain seq x y z
N TYR A 1 8.15 14.13 -24.12
CA TYR A 1 8.82 12.87 -24.46
C TYR A 1 10.14 12.60 -23.72
N ASN A 2 10.81 13.59 -23.09
CA ASN A 2 12.10 13.36 -22.40
C ASN A 2 12.05 13.45 -20.86
N ARG A 3 10.93 13.06 -20.21
CA ARG A 3 10.79 13.20 -18.75
C ARG A 3 10.54 11.83 -18.12
N ASN A 4 11.48 11.38 -17.29
CA ASN A 4 11.32 10.18 -16.47
C ASN A 4 10.48 10.55 -15.24
N LEU A 5 9.16 10.41 -15.35
CA LEU A 5 8.19 10.85 -14.32
C LEU A 5 8.53 10.34 -12.91
N PRO A 6 8.89 9.04 -12.70
CA PRO A 6 9.30 8.52 -11.40
C PRO A 6 10.37 9.31 -10.65
N ILE A 7 11.32 9.94 -11.34
CA ILE A 7 12.41 10.68 -10.71
C ILE A 7 12.29 12.20 -10.86
N TRP A 8 11.55 12.67 -11.86
CA TRP A 8 11.50 14.08 -12.22
C TRP A 8 10.23 14.79 -11.74
N MET A 9 9.06 14.14 -11.85
CA MET A 9 7.78 14.82 -11.63
C MET A 9 7.54 15.04 -10.13
N THR A 10 7.33 16.30 -9.76
CA THR A 10 6.86 16.66 -8.42
C THR A 10 5.34 16.71 -8.39
N TYR A 11 4.74 16.13 -7.36
CA TYR A 11 3.30 16.13 -7.14
C TYR A 11 3.01 16.09 -5.64
N GLU A 12 1.79 16.48 -5.24
CA GLU A 12 1.37 16.26 -3.86
C GLU A 12 1.06 14.77 -3.63
N PRO A 13 1.74 14.10 -2.69
CA PRO A 13 1.54 12.67 -2.45
C PRO A 13 0.16 12.35 -1.85
N GLY A 14 -0.46 13.32 -1.18
CA GLY A 14 -1.70 13.10 -0.44
C GLY A 14 -1.52 11.99 0.59
N SER A 15 -2.54 11.13 0.71
CA SER A 15 -2.61 10.16 1.81
C SER A 15 -1.52 9.09 1.85
N THR A 16 -0.67 8.91 0.83
CA THR A 16 0.51 8.03 0.98
C THR A 16 1.57 8.64 1.91
N PHE A 17 1.59 9.97 2.05
CA PHE A 17 2.49 10.68 2.96
C PHE A 17 2.15 10.46 4.43
N LYS A 18 0.91 10.10 4.74
CA LYS A 18 0.46 9.75 6.10
C LYS A 18 1.31 8.66 6.75
N ILE A 19 1.94 7.79 5.96
CA ILE A 19 2.90 6.79 6.46
C ILE A 19 4.05 7.47 7.23
N ILE A 20 4.54 8.60 6.72
CA ILE A 20 5.65 9.36 7.31
C ILE A 20 5.21 10.03 8.61
N THR A 21 4.03 10.67 8.61
CA THR A 21 3.44 11.24 9.81
C THR A 21 3.18 10.18 10.87
N LEU A 22 2.66 9.01 10.49
CA LEU A 22 2.44 7.88 11.38
C LEU A 22 3.75 7.37 11.98
N ALA A 23 4.77 7.14 11.15
CA ALA A 23 6.07 6.67 11.60
C ALA A 23 6.70 7.64 12.60
N ALA A 24 6.64 8.95 12.33
CA ALA A 24 7.10 9.98 13.25
C ALA A 24 6.30 9.98 14.56
N ALA A 25 4.97 9.92 14.50
CA ALA A 25 4.11 9.92 15.67
C ALA A 25 4.35 8.70 16.57
N LEU A 26 4.53 7.52 15.98
CA LEU A 26 4.88 6.30 16.71
C LEU A 26 6.27 6.38 17.32
N GLN A 27 7.28 6.84 16.56
CA GLN A 27 8.66 6.99 17.04
C GLN A 27 8.75 7.93 18.26
N GLU A 28 7.93 8.98 18.26
CA GLU A 28 7.88 9.99 19.31
C GLU A 28 6.87 9.66 20.44
N ASN A 29 6.29 8.45 20.41
CA ASN A 29 5.25 8.00 21.35
C ASN A 29 4.08 8.99 21.49
N LYS A 30 3.68 9.62 20.38
CA LYS A 30 2.57 10.59 20.30
C LYS A 30 1.23 9.98 19.93
N VAL A 31 1.23 8.70 19.55
CA VAL A 31 0.04 7.94 19.21
C VAL A 31 0.16 6.52 19.72
N ASN A 32 -0.95 5.99 20.21
CA ASN A 32 -1.11 4.57 20.52
C ASN A 32 -2.27 4.03 19.68
N PHE A 33 -2.10 2.87 19.04
CA PHE A 33 -3.11 2.27 18.18
C PHE A 33 -4.43 1.93 18.88
N THR A 34 -4.44 1.72 20.20
CA THR A 34 -5.67 1.45 20.96
C THR A 34 -6.36 2.71 21.49
N GLU A 35 -5.72 3.88 21.34
CA GLU A 35 -6.30 5.15 21.73
C GLU A 35 -7.55 5.45 20.89
N GLN A 36 -8.61 5.94 21.54
CA GLN A 36 -9.86 6.30 20.89
C GLN A 36 -9.80 7.71 20.30
N PHE A 37 -10.42 7.86 19.13
CA PHE A 37 -10.58 9.10 18.39
C PHE A 37 -12.02 9.19 17.87
N PHE A 38 -12.56 10.40 17.81
CA PHE A 38 -13.88 10.63 17.25
C PHE A 38 -13.79 11.52 16.01
N ASP A 39 -14.08 10.94 14.85
CA ASP A 39 -14.14 11.68 13.59
C ASP A 39 -15.58 12.15 13.31
N SER A 40 -15.80 13.46 13.45
CA SER A 40 -17.06 14.13 13.08
C SER A 40 -17.18 14.44 11.57
N GLY A 41 -16.17 14.07 10.77
CA GLY A 41 -16.09 14.31 9.32
C GLY A 41 -15.28 15.54 8.94
N SER A 42 -14.83 16.34 9.92
CA SER A 42 -13.92 17.47 9.71
C SER A 42 -13.23 17.91 11.00
N ILE A 43 -12.14 18.65 10.88
CA ILE A 43 -11.47 19.33 11.99
C ILE A 43 -11.25 20.81 11.64
N GLU A 44 -11.41 21.69 12.62
CA GLU A 44 -11.15 23.11 12.46
C GLU A 44 -9.74 23.46 12.96
N VAL A 45 -8.96 24.18 12.15
CA VAL A 45 -7.59 24.56 12.46
C VAL A 45 -7.40 26.02 12.08
N ALA A 46 -7.25 26.90 13.08
CA ALA A 46 -7.03 28.33 12.87
C ALA A 46 -8.02 28.98 11.87
N GLY A 47 -9.31 28.62 11.97
CA GLY A 47 -10.38 29.11 11.10
C GLY A 47 -10.52 28.39 9.74
N ALA A 48 -9.64 27.44 9.43
CA ALA A 48 -9.77 26.58 8.25
C ALA A 48 -10.43 25.25 8.63
N ARG A 49 -11.48 24.86 7.88
CA ARG A 49 -12.16 23.57 8.05
C ARG A 49 -11.58 22.53 7.11
N LEU A 50 -10.92 21.52 7.67
CA LEU A 50 -10.28 20.42 6.94
C LEU A 50 -11.18 19.19 6.99
N HIS A 51 -11.60 18.72 5.82
CA HIS A 51 -12.57 17.64 5.71
C HIS A 51 -11.93 16.26 5.65
N CYS A 52 -12.62 15.28 6.24
CA CYS A 52 -12.41 13.88 5.94
C CYS A 52 -13.06 13.52 4.60
N TRP A 53 -12.59 12.45 3.94
CA TRP A 53 -13.20 12.00 2.69
C TRP A 53 -14.62 11.49 2.92
N LYS A 54 -14.89 10.92 4.10
CA LYS A 54 -16.23 10.58 4.59
C LYS A 54 -16.82 11.80 5.30
N ARG A 55 -17.65 12.58 4.59
CA ARG A 55 -18.20 13.84 5.13
C ARG A 55 -19.04 13.70 6.40
N GLY A 56 -19.68 12.54 6.60
CA GLY A 56 -20.44 12.22 7.82
C GLY A 56 -19.58 11.72 8.98
N GLY A 57 -18.26 11.64 8.81
CA GLY A 57 -17.33 11.13 9.81
C GLY A 57 -17.25 9.61 9.89
N HIS A 58 -16.16 9.12 10.45
CA HIS A 58 -15.99 7.71 10.80
C HIS A 58 -16.63 7.35 12.14
N GLY A 59 -17.02 8.35 12.95
CA GLY A 59 -17.55 8.12 14.30
C GLY A 59 -16.43 7.82 15.29
N SER A 60 -16.72 6.99 16.29
CA SER A 60 -15.67 6.50 17.21
C SER A 60 -14.81 5.47 16.48
N GLU A 61 -13.51 5.71 16.47
CA GLU A 61 -12.51 4.85 15.87
C GLU A 61 -11.24 4.88 16.71
N THR A 62 -10.51 3.78 16.73
CA THR A 62 -9.17 3.73 17.30
C THR A 62 -8.17 4.45 16.39
N MET A 63 -7.00 4.83 16.91
CA MET A 63 -5.95 5.41 16.07
C MET A 63 -5.41 4.43 15.01
N LEU A 64 -5.59 3.11 15.19
CA LEU A 64 -5.36 2.15 14.11
C LEU A 64 -6.40 2.29 12.99
N GLU A 65 -7.69 2.35 13.35
CA GLU A 65 -8.78 2.57 12.40
C GLU A 65 -8.65 3.93 11.68
N VAL A 66 -8.16 4.98 12.36
CA VAL A 66 -7.77 6.26 11.71
C VAL A 66 -6.81 6.02 10.54
N VAL A 67 -5.83 5.12 10.70
CA VAL A 67 -4.87 4.77 9.64
C VAL A 67 -5.55 3.95 8.53
N GLU A 68 -6.35 2.96 8.91
CA GLU A 68 -7.12 2.08 8.01
C GLU A 68 -8.07 2.86 7.10
N ASN A 69 -8.91 3.71 7.72
CA ASN A 69 -9.87 4.60 7.10
C ASN A 69 -9.21 5.80 6.42
N SER A 70 -7.94 6.06 6.71
CA SER A 70 -7.23 7.24 6.24
C SER A 70 -7.89 8.55 6.66
N CYS A 71 -8.36 8.62 7.90
CA CYS A 71 -9.09 9.77 8.45
C CYS A 71 -8.21 11.04 8.51
N ASN A 72 -8.54 12.08 7.74
CA ASN A 72 -7.74 13.33 7.72
C ASN A 72 -7.68 13.99 9.10
N PRO A 73 -8.81 14.20 9.83
CA PRO A 73 -8.79 14.74 11.19
C PRO A 73 -7.84 14.03 12.15
N GLY A 74 -7.81 12.69 12.15
CA GLY A 74 -6.90 11.94 13.03
C GLY A 74 -5.42 12.20 12.69
N PHE A 75 -5.07 12.31 11.40
CA PHE A 75 -3.71 12.67 10.97
C PHE A 75 -3.35 14.13 11.27
N VAL A 76 -4.31 15.05 11.22
CA VAL A 76 -4.10 16.43 11.68
C VAL A 76 -3.74 16.44 13.17
N VAL A 77 -4.45 15.67 13.99
CA VAL A 77 -4.16 15.55 15.42
C VAL A 77 -2.76 14.94 15.65
N MET A 78 -2.38 13.90 14.91
CA MET A 78 -1.00 13.36 14.97
C MET A 78 0.05 14.44 14.65
N GLY A 79 -0.17 15.23 13.58
CA GLY A 79 0.71 16.33 13.20
C GLY A 79 0.80 17.42 14.26
N GLN A 80 -0.33 17.79 14.87
CA GLN A 80 -0.37 18.76 15.96
C GLN A 80 0.36 18.27 17.21
N ARG A 81 0.23 16.99 17.57
CA ARG A 81 0.94 16.37 18.71
C ARG A 81 2.46 16.31 18.51
N LEU A 82 2.90 16.13 17.27
CA LEU A 82 4.32 16.21 16.90
C LEU A 82 4.84 17.63 16.98
N GLY A 83 4.04 18.61 16.52
CA GLY A 83 4.48 19.97 16.30
C GLY A 83 5.28 20.10 14.99
N LYS A 84 5.42 21.34 14.50
CA LYS A 84 6.05 21.61 13.20
C LYS A 84 7.54 21.25 13.18
N GLU A 85 8.24 21.47 14.28
CA GLU A 85 9.68 21.21 14.40
C GLU A 85 9.97 19.73 14.19
N LYS A 86 9.27 18.85 14.92
CA LYS A 86 9.46 17.40 14.81
C LYS A 86 8.96 16.86 13.48
N LEU A 87 7.77 17.28 13.03
CA LEU A 87 7.25 16.77 11.76
C LEU A 87 8.21 17.09 10.60
N PHE A 88 8.69 18.33 10.51
CA PHE A 88 9.61 18.73 9.44
C PHE A 88 11.02 18.14 9.59
N ASP A 89 11.49 17.88 10.82
CA ASP A 89 12.71 17.10 11.05
C ASP A 89 12.55 15.69 10.46
N TYR A 90 11.48 14.97 10.79
CA TYR A 90 11.23 13.64 10.24
C TYR A 90 11.10 13.66 8.71
N ILE A 91 10.36 14.62 8.14
CA ILE A 91 10.25 14.78 6.68
C ILE A 91 11.65 14.86 6.04
N THR A 92 12.53 15.67 6.63
CA THR A 92 13.92 15.79 6.15
C THR A 92 14.73 14.52 6.38
N ARG A 93 14.55 13.85 7.54
CA ARG A 93 15.26 12.61 7.87
C ARG A 93 14.85 11.43 6.99
N PHE A 94 13.61 11.40 6.52
CA PHE A 94 13.11 10.45 5.52
C PHE A 94 13.59 10.77 4.09
N GLY A 95 14.37 11.83 3.90
CA GLY A 95 15.02 12.16 2.63
C GLY A 95 14.28 13.17 1.76
N PHE A 96 13.13 13.68 2.19
CA PHE A 96 12.44 14.74 1.45
C PHE A 96 13.20 16.07 1.54
N GLY A 97 13.03 16.90 0.50
CA GLY A 97 13.72 18.19 0.37
C GLY A 97 15.15 18.10 -0.18
N LYS A 98 15.68 16.88 -0.37
CA LYS A 98 16.94 16.61 -1.04
C LYS A 98 16.76 15.51 -2.09
N LYS A 99 17.57 15.57 -3.14
CA LYS A 99 17.71 14.49 -4.11
C LYS A 99 18.11 13.19 -3.40
N THR A 100 17.54 12.07 -3.85
CA THR A 100 17.82 10.72 -3.35
C THR A 100 19.23 10.25 -3.70
N GLY A 101 19.80 10.79 -4.78
CA GLY A 101 21.10 10.35 -5.29
C GLY A 101 21.01 9.14 -6.21
N ILE A 102 19.82 8.85 -6.76
CA ILE A 102 19.65 7.81 -7.78
C ILE A 102 20.64 8.00 -8.93
N ASP A 103 21.15 6.89 -9.47
CA ASP A 103 22.09 6.81 -10.57
C ASP A 103 21.46 7.13 -11.94
N LEU A 104 20.48 8.04 -11.96
CA LEU A 104 19.80 8.53 -13.14
C LEU A 104 19.83 10.07 -13.20
N ASN A 105 20.07 10.58 -14.40
CA ASN A 105 20.03 12.02 -14.65
C ASN A 105 18.61 12.57 -14.64
N GLY A 106 18.47 13.84 -14.25
CA GLY A 106 17.19 14.56 -14.31
C GLY A 106 16.31 14.38 -13.07
N GLU A 107 16.88 13.96 -11.93
CA GLU A 107 16.14 13.89 -10.67
C GLU A 107 15.60 15.27 -10.26
N GLY A 108 14.31 15.34 -9.98
CA GLY A 108 13.62 16.48 -9.37
C GLY A 108 13.91 16.59 -7.88
N ASN A 109 13.30 17.57 -7.21
CA ASN A 109 13.41 17.69 -5.75
C ASN A 109 12.05 18.05 -5.15
N SER A 110 11.86 17.73 -3.87
CA SER A 110 10.64 18.09 -3.15
C SER A 110 10.50 19.61 -3.02
N ILE A 111 9.26 20.08 -3.00
CA ILE A 111 8.92 21.47 -2.68
C ILE A 111 8.26 21.43 -1.30
N LEU A 112 8.98 21.93 -0.30
CA LEU A 112 8.57 21.95 1.11
C LEU A 112 8.41 23.41 1.57
N PHE A 113 7.46 23.64 2.47
CA PHE A 113 7.41 24.92 3.18
C PHE A 113 8.70 25.14 3.98
N LYS A 114 9.18 26.38 3.99
CA LYS A 114 10.24 26.79 4.92
C LYS A 114 9.63 26.78 6.33
N LEU A 115 10.29 26.16 7.31
CA LEU A 115 9.77 25.98 8.67
C LEU A 115 9.23 27.28 9.32
N LYS A 116 9.88 28.42 9.06
CA LYS A 116 9.44 29.74 9.55
C LYS A 116 8.08 30.22 8.99
N ASN A 117 7.67 29.70 7.85
CA ASN A 117 6.40 30.00 7.18
C ASN A 117 5.33 28.94 7.48
N VAL A 118 5.62 27.95 8.31
CA VAL A 118 4.67 26.89 8.68
C VAL A 118 3.83 27.39 9.86
N GLY A 119 2.58 27.75 9.56
CA GLY A 119 1.55 28.01 10.53
C GLY A 119 0.75 26.75 10.91
N PRO A 120 -0.31 26.90 11.72
CA PRO A 120 -1.14 25.77 12.14
C PRO A 120 -1.81 25.04 10.97
N VAL A 121 -2.25 25.76 9.93
CA VAL A 121 -2.94 25.17 8.76
C VAL A 121 -1.95 24.42 7.86
N GLU A 122 -0.76 24.99 7.63
CA GLU A 122 0.30 24.33 6.86
C GLU A 122 0.79 23.06 7.57
N LEU A 123 0.93 23.10 8.89
CA LEU A 123 1.25 21.91 9.70
C LEU A 123 0.18 20.83 9.53
N ALA A 124 -1.09 21.20 9.66
CA ALA A 124 -2.22 20.28 9.54
C ALA A 124 -2.31 19.64 8.14
N THR A 125 -2.18 20.44 7.09
CA THR A 125 -2.24 19.95 5.69
C THR A 125 -1.04 19.08 5.33
N THR A 126 0.16 19.46 5.77
CA THR A 126 1.39 18.66 5.58
C THR A 126 1.25 17.29 6.24
N ALA A 127 0.62 17.20 7.42
CA ALA A 127 0.44 15.95 8.16
C ALA A 127 -0.32 14.87 7.37
N PHE A 128 -1.19 15.25 6.42
CA PHE A 128 -1.88 14.31 5.53
C PHE A 128 -1.44 14.40 4.06
N GLY A 129 -0.31 15.07 3.79
CA GLY A 129 0.36 15.08 2.48
C GLY A 129 -0.15 16.13 1.48
N GLN A 130 -0.78 17.20 1.97
CA GLN A 130 -1.09 18.39 1.17
C GLN A 130 -0.15 19.56 1.52
N GLY A 131 0.15 20.44 0.57
CA GLY A 131 1.12 21.50 0.79
C GLY A 131 2.58 21.03 0.85
N VAL A 132 2.83 19.78 0.44
CA VAL A 132 4.14 19.18 0.21
C VAL A 132 4.13 18.55 -1.17
N SER A 133 5.12 18.88 -2.00
CA SER A 133 5.30 18.17 -3.27
C SER A 133 6.55 17.30 -3.22
N VAL A 134 6.45 16.05 -3.68
CA VAL A 134 7.53 15.06 -3.66
C VAL A 134 7.66 14.42 -5.04
N THR A 135 8.79 13.76 -5.29
CA THR A 135 8.91 12.86 -6.46
C THR A 135 8.54 11.42 -6.08
N PRO A 136 8.07 10.58 -7.03
CA PRO A 136 7.78 9.18 -6.75
C PRO A 136 8.98 8.42 -6.16
N ILE A 137 10.20 8.70 -6.63
CA ILE A 137 11.42 8.08 -6.09
C ILE A 137 11.69 8.49 -4.63
N GLN A 138 11.46 9.75 -4.26
CA GLN A 138 11.55 10.16 -2.84
C GLN A 138 10.48 9.46 -2.00
N GLN A 139 9.25 9.36 -2.51
CA GLN A 139 8.15 8.71 -1.81
C GLN A 139 8.44 7.23 -1.54
N ILE A 140 8.93 6.49 -2.55
CA ILE A 140 9.23 5.06 -2.38
C ILE A 140 10.43 4.85 -1.45
N THR A 141 11.49 5.67 -1.58
CA THR A 141 12.67 5.61 -0.69
C THR A 141 12.31 5.90 0.76
N ALA A 142 11.49 6.92 1.02
CA ALA A 142 11.03 7.26 2.36
C ALA A 142 10.17 6.16 2.99
N VAL A 143 9.22 5.61 2.23
CA VAL A 143 8.35 4.53 2.73
C VAL A 143 9.14 3.23 2.90
N SER A 144 10.11 2.92 2.04
CA SER A 144 11.06 1.82 2.25
C SER A 144 11.74 1.93 3.61
N ALA A 145 12.25 3.11 3.98
CA ALA A 145 12.86 3.33 5.29
C ALA A 145 11.86 3.10 6.44
N ALA A 146 10.60 3.50 6.26
CA ALA A 146 9.56 3.30 7.28
C ALA A 146 9.24 1.81 7.52
N ILE A 147 9.46 0.92 6.55
CA ILE A 147 9.12 -0.51 6.64
C ILE A 147 10.33 -1.45 6.74
N ASN A 148 11.56 -1.00 6.47
CA ASN A 148 12.73 -1.89 6.43
C ASN A 148 13.57 -1.88 7.73
N GLY A 149 12.95 -1.54 8.86
CA GLY A 149 13.65 -1.36 10.13
C GLY A 149 14.22 0.03 10.34
N GLY A 150 13.76 1.04 9.58
CA GLY A 150 14.13 2.44 9.78
C GLY A 150 15.34 2.92 8.97
N LYS A 151 15.82 2.16 7.99
CA LYS A 151 17.08 2.43 7.28
C LYS A 151 16.80 3.13 5.95
N LEU A 152 17.28 4.36 5.80
CA LEU A 152 17.21 5.09 4.54
C LEU A 152 18.38 4.68 3.65
N PHE A 153 18.09 4.27 2.42
CA PHE A 153 19.08 3.86 1.43
C PHE A 153 19.07 4.78 0.21
N VAL A 154 20.21 4.87 -0.47
CA VAL A 154 20.27 5.43 -1.83
C VAL A 154 19.65 4.43 -2.80
N PRO A 155 18.63 4.82 -3.59
CA PRO A 155 18.06 3.93 -4.60
C PRO A 155 19.00 3.83 -5.81
N HIS A 156 19.10 2.65 -6.41
CA HIS A 156 19.91 2.41 -7.62
C HIS A 156 19.12 1.61 -8.66
N VAL A 157 19.32 1.93 -9.93
CA VAL A 157 18.89 1.11 -11.07
C VAL A 157 20.00 0.16 -11.51
N THR A 158 21.25 0.60 -11.42
CA THR A 158 22.43 -0.18 -11.81
C THR A 158 22.74 -1.25 -10.78
N LYS A 159 22.91 -2.49 -11.23
CA LYS A 159 23.35 -3.61 -10.39
C LYS A 159 24.86 -3.78 -10.40
N ALA A 160 25.47 -3.75 -11.58
CA ALA A 160 26.90 -3.96 -11.79
C ALA A 160 27.30 -3.47 -13.19
N TRP A 161 28.59 -3.17 -13.35
CA TRP A 161 29.23 -2.83 -14.61
C TRP A 161 30.05 -4.01 -15.10
N TYR A 162 29.97 -4.33 -16.38
CA TYR A 162 30.70 -5.42 -17.01
C TYR A 162 31.52 -4.91 -18.19
N ASN A 163 32.70 -5.47 -18.38
CA ASN A 163 33.50 -5.22 -19.56
C ASN A 163 32.82 -5.87 -20.78
N PRO A 164 32.48 -5.11 -21.83
CA PRO A 164 31.72 -5.64 -22.97
C PRO A 164 32.52 -6.65 -23.81
N TYR A 165 33.86 -6.63 -23.73
CA TYR A 165 34.73 -7.51 -24.51
C TYR A 165 35.11 -8.79 -23.77
N THR A 166 35.34 -8.71 -22.46
CA THR A 166 35.77 -9.87 -21.65
C THR A 166 34.63 -10.51 -20.87
N GLY A 167 33.51 -9.81 -20.69
CA GLY A 167 32.42 -10.24 -19.79
C GLY A 167 32.76 -10.14 -18.30
N GLU A 168 33.96 -9.65 -17.95
CA GLU A 168 34.40 -9.52 -16.57
C GLU A 168 33.62 -8.43 -15.84
N GLN A 169 33.22 -8.69 -14.59
CA GLN A 169 32.56 -7.70 -13.75
C GLN A 169 33.58 -6.63 -13.29
N ILE A 170 33.40 -5.39 -13.75
CA ILE A 170 34.25 -4.25 -13.40
C ILE A 170 33.96 -3.79 -11.97
N SER A 171 32.67 -3.67 -11.64
CA SER A 171 32.23 -3.26 -10.30
C SER A 171 30.78 -3.65 -10.05
N LYS A 172 30.41 -3.74 -8.77
CA LYS A 172 29.05 -4.00 -8.31
C LYS A 172 28.58 -2.83 -7.45
N VAL A 173 27.30 -2.47 -7.60
CA VAL A 173 26.67 -1.46 -6.75
C VAL A 173 26.18 -2.17 -5.48
N GLU A 174 26.71 -1.76 -4.33
CA GLU A 174 26.27 -2.26 -3.02
C GLU A 174 25.28 -1.28 -2.38
N PRO A 175 24.31 -1.76 -1.58
CA PRO A 175 23.36 -0.88 -0.90
C PRO A 175 24.03 0.12 0.04
N GLU A 176 23.79 1.42 -0.17
CA GLU A 176 24.33 2.49 0.67
C GLU A 176 23.27 2.98 1.68
N GLN A 177 23.46 2.67 2.97
CA GLN A 177 22.62 3.23 4.03
C GLN A 177 23.08 4.64 4.38
N THR A 178 22.22 5.63 4.21
CA THR A 178 22.52 7.03 4.51
C THR A 178 22.13 7.44 5.92
N LYS A 179 21.09 6.81 6.51
CA LYS A 179 20.56 7.20 7.82
C LYS A 179 19.74 6.10 8.49
N GLN A 180 19.76 6.07 9.83
CA GLN A 180 18.74 5.40 10.65
C GLN A 180 17.68 6.45 11.08
N VAL A 181 16.46 6.33 10.54
CA VAL A 181 15.39 7.33 10.69
C VAL A 181 14.48 7.03 11.87
N ILE A 182 14.05 5.79 12.02
CA ILE A 182 13.20 5.29 13.13
C ILE A 182 13.79 3.99 13.66
N THR A 183 13.32 3.45 14.78
CA THR A 183 13.78 2.15 15.26
C THR A 183 13.12 0.99 14.51
N ALA A 184 13.68 -0.22 14.67
CA ALA A 184 13.11 -1.42 14.09
C ALA A 184 11.73 -1.73 14.67
N GLU A 185 11.50 -1.42 15.93
CA GLU A 185 10.23 -1.58 16.65
C GLU A 185 9.17 -0.66 16.07
N THR A 186 9.48 0.63 15.89
CA THR A 186 8.55 1.56 15.23
C THR A 186 8.27 1.13 13.79
N SER A 187 9.29 0.69 13.06
CA SER A 187 9.11 0.19 11.70
C SER A 187 8.19 -1.05 11.65
N LYS A 188 8.27 -1.93 12.65
CA LYS A 188 7.35 -3.07 12.79
C LYS A 188 5.90 -2.61 13.00
N LEU A 189 5.67 -1.66 13.90
CA LEU A 189 4.33 -1.08 14.14
C LEU A 189 3.74 -0.42 12.90
N VAL A 190 4.57 0.30 12.12
CA VAL A 190 4.16 0.87 10.84
C VAL A 190 3.72 -0.25 9.88
N ARG A 191 4.46 -1.35 9.78
CA ARG A 191 4.10 -2.47 8.90
C ARG A 191 2.80 -3.14 9.30
N GLU A 192 2.59 -3.36 10.59
CA GLU A 192 1.35 -3.95 11.12
C GLU A 192 0.13 -3.06 10.80
N ALA A 193 0.25 -1.75 10.98
CA ALA A 193 -0.81 -0.82 10.61
C ALA A 193 -1.10 -0.82 9.10
N LEU A 194 -0.06 -0.84 8.27
CA LEU A 194 -0.22 -0.84 6.81
C LEU A 194 -0.74 -2.18 6.26
N GLU A 195 -0.45 -3.30 6.92
CA GLU A 195 -1.11 -4.59 6.64
C GLU A 195 -2.59 -4.52 6.98
N SER A 196 -2.94 -3.93 8.13
CA SER A 196 -4.33 -3.74 8.55
C SER A 196 -5.11 -2.84 7.58
N VAL A 197 -4.48 -1.81 7.00
CA VAL A 197 -5.09 -0.99 5.93
C VAL A 197 -5.52 -1.83 4.73
N VAL A 198 -4.75 -2.84 4.36
CA VAL A 198 -5.05 -3.72 3.23
C VAL A 198 -6.06 -4.81 3.61
N ALA A 199 -6.02 -5.31 4.85
CA ALA A 199 -6.98 -6.33 5.30
C ALA A 199 -8.37 -5.77 5.63
N LYS A 200 -8.42 -4.61 6.29
CA LYS A 200 -9.63 -4.06 6.94
C LYS A 200 -9.99 -2.64 6.49
N GLY A 201 -9.04 -1.89 5.96
CA GLY A 201 -9.22 -0.47 5.64
C GLY A 201 -9.46 -0.13 4.17
N SER A 202 -9.00 1.07 3.81
CA SER A 202 -9.11 1.65 2.47
C SER A 202 -8.30 0.91 1.38
N GLY A 203 -7.41 -0.01 1.76
CA GLY A 203 -6.51 -0.74 0.86
C GLY A 203 -7.01 -2.11 0.40
N LYS A 204 -8.24 -2.53 0.73
CA LYS A 204 -8.79 -3.89 0.48
C LYS A 204 -8.56 -4.46 -0.91
N LYS A 205 -8.56 -3.63 -1.96
CA LYS A 205 -8.35 -4.10 -3.34
C LYS A 205 -6.90 -4.52 -3.64
N ALA A 206 -5.95 -4.18 -2.76
CA ALA A 206 -4.58 -4.70 -2.81
C ALA A 206 -4.41 -6.06 -2.12
N PHE A 207 -5.44 -6.58 -1.43
CA PHE A 207 -5.35 -7.84 -0.69
C PHE A 207 -5.02 -9.00 -1.63
N LEU A 208 -3.95 -9.73 -1.30
CA LEU A 208 -3.49 -10.91 -2.02
C LEU A 208 -3.51 -12.09 -1.05
N ASP A 209 -4.34 -13.08 -1.33
CA ASP A 209 -4.44 -14.27 -0.47
C ASP A 209 -3.11 -15.03 -0.46
N GLY A 210 -2.72 -15.46 0.74
CA GLY A 210 -1.45 -16.16 0.97
C GLY A 210 -0.24 -15.22 1.08
N TYR A 211 -0.39 -13.90 0.98
CA TYR A 211 0.71 -12.97 1.16
C TYR A 211 0.33 -11.81 2.07
N ARG A 212 1.14 -11.58 3.10
CA ARG A 212 0.99 -10.42 3.98
C ARG A 212 1.30 -9.14 3.20
N VAL A 213 0.27 -8.48 2.67
CA VAL A 213 0.43 -7.23 1.91
C VAL A 213 0.16 -6.06 2.83
N GLY A 214 1.10 -5.13 2.93
CA GLY A 214 0.89 -3.82 3.55
C GLY A 214 0.82 -2.74 2.49
N GLY A 215 0.10 -1.66 2.76
CA GLY A 215 0.07 -0.53 1.85
C GLY A 215 -0.82 0.62 2.26
N LYS A 216 -0.84 1.66 1.42
CA LYS A 216 -1.65 2.85 1.64
C LYS A 216 -2.13 3.45 0.32
N THR A 217 -3.41 3.78 0.29
CA THR A 217 -4.05 4.58 -0.77
C THR A 217 -3.67 6.06 -0.66
N GLY A 218 -3.50 6.69 -1.81
CA GLY A 218 -3.37 8.14 -1.99
C GLY A 218 -4.43 8.67 -2.95
N THR A 219 -5.05 9.78 -2.57
CA THR A 219 -5.83 10.63 -3.48
C THR A 219 -5.36 12.06 -3.21
N ALA A 220 -4.79 12.69 -4.22
CA ALA A 220 -4.28 14.05 -4.15
C ALA A 220 -4.96 14.93 -5.18
N GLN A 221 -5.47 16.08 -4.74
CA GLN A 221 -6.06 17.07 -5.63
C GLN A 221 -4.94 17.80 -6.37
N LYS A 222 -5.10 18.02 -7.68
CA LYS A 222 -4.12 18.79 -8.45
C LYS A 222 -4.36 20.27 -8.25
N VAL A 223 -3.29 21.04 -8.18
CA VAL A 223 -3.38 22.51 -8.17
C VAL A 223 -3.49 23.00 -9.61
N VAL A 224 -4.60 23.66 -9.94
CA VAL A 224 -4.88 24.29 -11.24
C VAL A 224 -5.11 25.78 -10.98
N ASN A 225 -4.32 26.64 -11.63
CA ASN A 225 -4.38 28.10 -11.46
C ASN A 225 -4.27 28.56 -9.99
N GLY A 226 -3.40 27.91 -9.22
CA GLY A 226 -3.16 28.24 -7.81
C GLY A 226 -4.25 27.80 -6.83
N ARG A 227 -5.22 26.99 -7.27
CA ARG A 227 -6.28 26.40 -6.43
C ARG A 227 -6.38 24.90 -6.65
N TYR A 228 -6.82 24.16 -5.63
CA TYR A 228 -7.10 22.74 -5.82
C TYR A 228 -8.27 22.53 -6.78
N SER A 229 -8.06 21.71 -7.80
CA SER A 229 -9.09 21.30 -8.75
C SER A 229 -10.11 20.40 -8.07
N PRO A 230 -11.42 20.59 -8.31
CA PRO A 230 -12.46 19.72 -7.80
C PRO A 230 -12.55 18.40 -8.59
N THR A 231 -11.94 18.31 -9.76
CA THR A 231 -12.09 17.19 -10.70
C THR A 231 -10.78 16.50 -11.03
N ASP A 232 -9.66 17.21 -10.99
CA ASP A 232 -8.36 16.66 -11.36
C ASP A 232 -7.64 16.10 -10.15
N HIS A 233 -7.43 14.79 -10.15
CA HIS A 233 -6.79 14.07 -9.06
C HIS A 233 -5.67 13.17 -9.56
N ILE A 234 -4.65 13.01 -8.72
CA ILE A 234 -3.71 11.91 -8.83
C ILE A 234 -4.15 10.86 -7.83
N VAL A 235 -4.46 9.67 -8.34
CA VAL A 235 -4.80 8.54 -7.50
C VAL A 235 -3.61 7.58 -7.45
N SER A 236 -3.28 7.09 -6.27
CA SER A 236 -2.10 6.27 -6.09
C SER A 236 -2.26 5.20 -5.03
N PHE A 237 -1.37 4.22 -5.08
CA PHE A 237 -1.22 3.20 -4.06
C PHE A 237 0.26 2.87 -3.91
N ILE A 238 0.75 2.85 -2.68
CA ILE A 238 2.05 2.29 -2.33
C ILE A 238 1.83 1.01 -1.54
N GLY A 239 2.38 -0.09 -2.02
CA GLY A 239 2.22 -1.40 -1.40
C GLY A 239 3.53 -2.13 -1.29
N PHE A 240 3.65 -3.00 -0.28
CA PHE A 240 4.82 -3.83 -0.05
C PHE A 240 4.43 -5.21 0.46
N ALA A 241 5.29 -6.18 0.23
CA ALA A 241 5.12 -7.52 0.74
C ALA A 241 6.46 -8.28 0.84
N PRO A 242 6.52 -9.31 1.70
CA PRO A 242 5.61 -9.58 2.81
C PRO A 242 5.67 -8.51 3.92
N ALA A 243 4.57 -8.28 4.63
CA ALA A 243 4.52 -7.23 5.66
C ALA A 243 5.39 -7.56 6.88
N ASN A 244 5.66 -8.83 7.15
CA ASN A 244 6.54 -9.28 8.24
C ASN A 244 8.04 -9.28 7.87
N ASP A 245 8.38 -9.28 6.58
CA ASP A 245 9.75 -9.20 6.08
C ASP A 245 9.76 -8.65 4.64
N PRO A 246 9.65 -7.32 4.45
CA PRO A 246 9.43 -6.73 3.13
C PRO A 246 10.55 -7.05 2.15
N LYS A 247 10.20 -7.65 1.01
CA LYS A 247 11.13 -7.93 -0.11
C LYS A 247 10.91 -7.00 -1.29
N VAL A 248 9.68 -6.52 -1.45
CA VAL A 248 9.26 -5.71 -2.59
C VAL A 248 8.40 -4.56 -2.08
N ILE A 249 8.62 -3.37 -2.66
CA ILE A 249 7.72 -2.23 -2.56
C ILE A 249 7.41 -1.75 -3.97
N ILE A 250 6.15 -1.42 -4.23
CA ILE A 250 5.66 -0.94 -5.51
C ILE A 250 4.84 0.33 -5.25
N TYR A 251 5.14 1.36 -6.01
CA TYR A 251 4.36 2.59 -6.04
C TYR A 251 3.76 2.78 -7.43
N ALA A 252 2.44 2.94 -7.49
CA ALA A 252 1.74 3.28 -8.72
C ALA A 252 0.90 4.54 -8.51
N ALA A 253 1.00 5.47 -9.46
CA ALA A 253 0.18 6.67 -9.52
C ALA A 253 -0.45 6.78 -10.91
N VAL A 254 -1.72 7.15 -10.96
CA VAL A 254 -2.49 7.36 -12.19
C VAL A 254 -2.93 8.82 -12.19
N ASP A 255 -2.49 9.57 -13.18
CA ASP A 255 -2.86 10.98 -13.36
C ASP A 255 -4.20 11.07 -14.09
N ASN A 256 -5.16 11.73 -13.44
CA ASN A 256 -6.49 12.05 -13.95
C ASN A 256 -7.24 10.86 -14.59
N PRO A 257 -7.47 9.76 -13.84
CA PRO A 257 -8.27 8.65 -14.36
C PRO A 257 -9.68 9.11 -14.72
N GLN A 258 -10.17 8.68 -15.87
CA GLN A 258 -11.55 8.89 -16.28
C GLN A 258 -12.46 7.90 -15.51
N GLY A 259 -13.53 8.38 -14.86
CA GLY A 259 -14.45 7.55 -14.08
C GLY A 259 -14.29 7.68 -12.55
N LEU A 260 -14.56 6.61 -11.78
CA LEU A 260 -14.53 6.63 -10.30
C LEU A 260 -13.13 6.98 -9.75
N GLN A 261 -13.01 8.14 -9.09
CA GLN A 261 -11.73 8.78 -8.75
C GLN A 261 -11.18 8.43 -7.35
N PHE A 262 -11.18 7.15 -6.97
CA PHE A 262 -10.58 6.70 -5.70
C PHE A 262 -9.35 5.81 -5.95
N GLY A 263 -8.20 6.12 -5.33
CA GLY A 263 -6.95 5.36 -5.56
C GLY A 263 -6.98 3.89 -5.18
N GLY A 264 -7.84 3.52 -4.23
CA GLY A 264 -8.10 2.12 -3.91
C GLY A 264 -8.79 1.33 -5.03
N LEU A 265 -9.48 1.99 -5.97
CA LEU A 265 -10.20 1.28 -7.04
C LEU A 265 -9.36 1.05 -8.29
N ILE A 266 -8.34 1.89 -8.53
CA ILE A 266 -7.53 1.84 -9.75
C ILE A 266 -6.10 1.43 -9.47
N ALA A 267 -5.40 2.15 -8.59
CA ALA A 267 -3.99 1.91 -8.34
C ALA A 267 -3.74 0.65 -7.48
N ALA A 268 -4.62 0.36 -6.51
CA ALA A 268 -4.44 -0.81 -5.65
C ALA A 268 -4.52 -2.16 -6.40
N PRO A 269 -5.48 -2.41 -7.30
CA PRO A 269 -5.46 -3.62 -8.15
C PRO A 269 -4.22 -3.72 -9.05
N LEU A 270 -3.76 -2.60 -9.61
CA LEU A 270 -2.54 -2.57 -10.43
C LEU A 270 -1.33 -3.03 -9.61
N VAL A 271 -1.17 -2.47 -8.41
CA VAL A 271 -0.09 -2.87 -7.49
C VAL A 271 -0.22 -4.33 -7.08
N LYS A 272 -1.43 -4.82 -6.78
CA LYS A 272 -1.68 -6.23 -6.45
C LYS A 272 -1.18 -7.18 -7.54
N ASN A 273 -1.50 -6.89 -8.80
CA ASN A 273 -1.12 -7.75 -9.92
C ASN A 273 0.41 -7.80 -10.10
N ILE A 274 1.06 -6.63 -10.12
CA ILE A 274 2.52 -6.53 -10.21
C ILE A 274 3.18 -7.26 -9.02
N MET A 275 2.63 -7.08 -7.83
CA MET A 275 3.16 -7.70 -6.61
C MET A 275 3.03 -9.21 -6.63
N ASN A 276 1.89 -9.76 -7.05
CA ASN A 276 1.68 -11.20 -7.16
C ASN A 276 2.71 -11.84 -8.11
N ASP A 277 2.92 -11.23 -9.28
CA ASP A 277 3.88 -11.76 -10.26
C ASP A 277 5.32 -11.62 -9.76
N THR A 278 5.65 -10.50 -9.11
CA THR A 278 6.98 -10.27 -8.55
C THR A 278 7.30 -11.24 -7.42
N LEU A 279 6.36 -11.47 -6.49
CA LEU A 279 6.56 -12.39 -5.37
C LEU A 279 6.76 -13.84 -5.85
N ARG A 280 6.00 -14.26 -6.87
CA ARG A 280 6.18 -15.57 -7.51
C ARG A 280 7.54 -15.68 -8.21
N TYR A 281 7.95 -14.64 -8.95
CA TYR A 281 9.27 -14.59 -9.59
C TYR A 281 10.41 -14.68 -8.56
N LEU A 282 10.27 -14.01 -7.42
CA LEU A 282 11.24 -14.03 -6.33
C LEU A 282 11.19 -15.33 -5.48
N GLY A 283 10.24 -16.23 -5.73
CA GLY A 283 10.07 -17.47 -4.97
C GLY A 283 9.65 -17.22 -3.51
N VAL A 284 9.01 -16.09 -3.21
CA VAL A 284 8.50 -15.80 -1.87
C VAL A 284 7.37 -16.77 -1.57
N LYS A 285 7.48 -17.52 -0.47
CA LYS A 285 6.47 -18.50 -0.09
C LYS A 285 5.22 -17.82 0.43
N ALA A 286 4.07 -18.38 0.07
CA ALA A 286 2.81 -17.98 0.67
C ALA A 286 2.79 -18.33 2.17
N SER A 287 2.10 -17.51 2.97
CA SER A 287 1.92 -17.68 4.41
C SER A 287 0.44 -17.75 4.76
N LYS A 288 0.12 -18.58 5.77
CA LYS A 288 -1.22 -18.63 6.39
C LYS A 288 -1.37 -17.61 7.52
N ASP A 289 -0.28 -17.00 7.98
CA ASP A 289 -0.25 -16.04 9.10
C ASP A 289 -0.58 -14.60 8.64
N GLN A 290 -1.49 -14.47 7.68
CA GLN A 290 -1.96 -13.19 7.15
C GLN A 290 -3.20 -12.73 7.92
N LEU A 291 -3.37 -11.41 8.08
CA LEU A 291 -4.63 -10.87 8.59
C LEU A 291 -5.80 -11.27 7.69
N GLU A 292 -6.86 -11.79 8.29
CA GLU A 292 -8.13 -12.06 7.61
C GLU A 292 -8.66 -10.79 6.94
N ARG A 293 -9.11 -10.93 5.69
CA ARG A 293 -9.77 -9.83 4.99
C ARG A 293 -11.16 -9.61 5.58
N GLU A 294 -11.45 -8.36 5.90
CA GLU A 294 -12.81 -7.97 6.28
C GLU A 294 -13.65 -7.68 5.03
N TYR A 295 -14.65 -8.52 4.79
CA TYR A 295 -15.58 -8.41 3.67
C TYR A 295 -16.71 -7.43 3.95
N VAL A 296 -17.03 -6.59 2.97
CA VAL A 296 -18.22 -5.73 3.02
C VAL A 296 -19.33 -6.29 2.13
N TYR A 297 -20.58 -5.85 2.34
CA TYR A 297 -21.71 -6.29 1.52
C TYR A 297 -21.42 -6.10 0.02
N GLY A 298 -21.61 -7.17 -0.77
CA GLY A 298 -21.31 -7.20 -2.20
C GLY A 298 -19.89 -7.64 -2.57
N ASP A 299 -18.98 -7.83 -1.62
CA ASP A 299 -17.68 -8.45 -1.90
C ASP A 299 -17.84 -9.95 -2.20
N VAL A 300 -17.07 -10.42 -3.19
CA VAL A 300 -16.89 -11.85 -3.43
C VAL A 300 -15.98 -12.42 -2.34
N LYS A 301 -16.47 -13.42 -1.60
CA LYS A 301 -15.72 -14.08 -0.53
C LYS A 301 -14.65 -15.01 -1.10
N THR A 302 -13.52 -15.12 -0.43
CA THR A 302 -12.52 -16.15 -0.74
C THR A 302 -12.80 -17.41 0.09
N VAL A 303 -13.09 -18.52 -0.59
CA VAL A 303 -13.46 -19.83 -0.03
C VAL A 303 -12.38 -20.87 -0.30
N GLU A 304 -12.30 -21.89 0.55
CA GLU A 304 -11.34 -22.98 0.43
C GLU A 304 -11.91 -24.08 -0.47
N VAL A 305 -11.11 -24.53 -1.45
CA VAL A 305 -11.50 -25.59 -2.38
C VAL A 305 -11.60 -26.91 -1.62
N PRO A 306 -12.77 -27.58 -1.62
CA PRO A 306 -12.96 -28.84 -0.92
C PRO A 306 -12.17 -29.97 -1.59
N ASN A 307 -11.94 -31.06 -0.85
CA ASN A 307 -11.42 -32.29 -1.43
C ASN A 307 -12.56 -33.13 -2.02
N LEU A 308 -12.64 -33.18 -3.34
CA LEU A 308 -13.62 -33.94 -4.11
C LEU A 308 -13.05 -35.24 -4.67
N ILE A 309 -11.76 -35.53 -4.45
CA ILE A 309 -11.11 -36.74 -4.97
C ILE A 309 -11.70 -37.97 -4.26
N GLY A 310 -12.14 -38.95 -5.03
CA GLY A 310 -12.80 -40.16 -4.55
C GLY A 310 -14.32 -40.06 -4.41
N ALA A 311 -14.90 -38.85 -4.49
CA ALA A 311 -16.35 -38.67 -4.47
C ALA A 311 -16.98 -39.03 -5.83
N THR A 312 -18.24 -39.45 -5.82
CA THR A 312 -19.03 -39.61 -7.04
C THR A 312 -19.69 -38.28 -7.42
N ILE A 313 -20.08 -38.15 -8.70
CA ILE A 313 -20.83 -36.98 -9.17
C ILE A 313 -22.13 -36.80 -8.38
N LYS A 314 -22.77 -37.89 -7.94
CA LYS A 314 -24.05 -37.85 -7.22
C LYS A 314 -23.88 -37.21 -5.84
N ASP A 315 -22.89 -37.67 -5.08
CA ASP A 315 -22.61 -37.19 -3.72
C ASP A 315 -22.37 -35.67 -3.71
N ILE A 316 -21.72 -35.17 -4.75
CA ILE A 316 -21.42 -33.73 -4.88
C ILE A 316 -22.67 -32.90 -5.12
N TYR A 317 -23.63 -33.35 -5.92
CA TYR A 317 -24.86 -32.56 -6.12
C TYR A 317 -25.75 -32.53 -4.88
N GLU A 318 -25.60 -33.50 -3.97
CA GLU A 318 -26.32 -33.55 -2.71
C GLU A 318 -25.63 -32.69 -1.62
N ASP A 319 -24.29 -32.65 -1.59
CA ASP A 319 -23.52 -32.00 -0.51
C ASP A 319 -22.87 -30.65 -0.86
N LEU A 320 -22.74 -30.28 -2.14
CA LEU A 320 -21.98 -29.08 -2.50
C LEU A 320 -22.84 -27.82 -2.29
N ASN A 321 -22.44 -27.02 -1.29
CA ASN A 321 -22.85 -25.62 -1.20
C ASN A 321 -22.59 -24.89 -2.53
N SER A 322 -23.44 -23.91 -2.87
CA SER A 322 -23.43 -23.13 -4.12
C SER A 322 -22.19 -22.24 -4.34
N ASP A 323 -21.12 -22.49 -3.60
CA ASP A 323 -19.88 -21.71 -3.58
C ASP A 323 -19.00 -21.95 -4.81
N PHE A 324 -19.20 -23.04 -5.56
CA PHE A 324 -18.37 -23.40 -6.71
C PHE A 324 -19.19 -23.81 -7.92
N ARG A 325 -18.62 -23.56 -9.11
CA ARG A 325 -19.08 -24.16 -10.37
C ARG A 325 -18.24 -25.39 -10.66
N LEU A 326 -18.84 -26.43 -11.24
CA LEU A 326 -18.10 -27.64 -11.63
C LEU A 326 -17.96 -27.74 -13.15
N ALA A 327 -16.74 -27.95 -13.61
CA ALA A 327 -16.45 -28.29 -15.01
C ALA A 327 -15.94 -29.73 -15.10
N LYS A 328 -16.67 -30.59 -15.81
CA LYS A 328 -16.35 -32.02 -15.94
C LYS A 328 -15.41 -32.26 -17.13
N SER A 329 -14.45 -33.17 -16.95
CA SER A 329 -13.56 -33.65 -18.01
C SER A 329 -13.41 -35.17 -17.92
N GLY A 330 -13.69 -35.88 -19.02
CA GLY A 330 -13.65 -37.35 -19.09
C GLY A 330 -15.01 -38.04 -18.99
N THR A 331 -15.01 -39.35 -19.18
CA THR A 331 -16.21 -40.21 -19.12
C THR A 331 -16.09 -41.19 -17.96
N GLY A 332 -16.86 -40.98 -16.90
CA GLY A 332 -16.75 -41.74 -15.65
C GLY A 332 -17.66 -41.20 -14.55
N THR A 333 -17.71 -41.89 -13.41
CA THR A 333 -18.57 -41.55 -12.26
C THR A 333 -17.78 -41.07 -11.04
N VAL A 334 -16.49 -41.43 -10.95
CA VAL A 334 -15.61 -41.13 -9.82
C VAL A 334 -14.59 -40.07 -10.20
N ILE A 335 -14.34 -39.14 -9.28
CA ILE A 335 -13.34 -38.08 -9.44
C ILE A 335 -11.97 -38.60 -9.03
N ILE A 336 -11.06 -38.65 -10.00
CA ILE A 336 -9.66 -39.07 -9.77
C ILE A 336 -8.72 -37.90 -9.55
N ASN A 337 -9.11 -36.70 -9.97
CA ASN A 337 -8.30 -35.49 -9.84
C ASN A 337 -9.17 -34.23 -9.92
N GLN A 338 -8.67 -33.12 -9.38
CA GLN A 338 -9.32 -31.82 -9.44
C GLN A 338 -8.30 -30.69 -9.59
N LEU A 339 -8.75 -29.60 -10.21
CA LEU A 339 -8.04 -28.33 -10.25
C LEU A 339 -9.01 -27.18 -9.97
N PRO A 340 -8.69 -26.24 -9.05
CA PRO A 340 -7.49 -26.20 -8.19
C PRO A 340 -7.42 -27.35 -7.17
N LYS A 341 -6.23 -27.55 -6.59
CA LYS A 341 -5.99 -28.60 -5.57
C LYS A 341 -6.82 -28.34 -4.31
N PRO A 342 -7.21 -29.39 -3.57
CA PRO A 342 -7.85 -29.23 -2.26
C PRO A 342 -7.05 -28.31 -1.34
N GLY A 343 -7.74 -27.47 -0.57
CA GLY A 343 -7.13 -26.49 0.32
C GLY A 343 -6.62 -25.20 -0.36
N THR A 344 -6.72 -25.10 -1.69
CA THR A 344 -6.45 -23.84 -2.40
C THR A 344 -7.57 -22.84 -2.10
N ARG A 345 -7.23 -21.59 -1.84
CA ARG A 345 -8.23 -20.53 -1.67
C ARG A 345 -8.53 -19.82 -2.98
N VAL A 346 -9.81 -19.66 -3.31
CA VAL A 346 -10.28 -19.01 -4.54
C VAL A 346 -11.53 -18.18 -4.27
N ASP A 347 -11.87 -17.28 -5.19
CA ASP A 347 -13.09 -16.48 -5.10
C ASP A 347 -14.34 -17.36 -5.24
N GLN A 348 -15.36 -17.10 -4.43
CA GLN A 348 -16.65 -17.76 -4.48
C GLN A 348 -17.25 -17.65 -5.89
N GLY A 349 -17.81 -18.74 -6.39
CA GLY A 349 -18.27 -18.90 -7.77
C GLY A 349 -17.18 -19.35 -8.75
N SER A 350 -15.93 -19.55 -8.28
CA SER A 350 -14.85 -20.12 -9.09
C SER A 350 -15.19 -21.51 -9.59
N THR A 351 -14.59 -21.88 -10.73
CA THR A 351 -14.81 -23.19 -11.35
C THR A 351 -13.77 -24.20 -10.87
N ILE A 352 -14.23 -25.30 -10.29
CA ILE A 352 -13.40 -26.49 -10.03
C ILE A 352 -13.55 -27.41 -11.24
N ARG A 353 -12.44 -27.69 -11.92
CA ARG A 353 -12.37 -28.70 -12.97
C ARG A 353 -12.13 -30.06 -12.34
N ILE A 354 -13.06 -30.97 -12.52
CA ILE A 354 -13.00 -32.35 -12.03
C ILE A 354 -12.71 -33.31 -13.18
N PHE A 355 -11.79 -34.25 -12.95
CA PHE A 355 -11.39 -35.26 -13.93
C PHE A 355 -11.96 -36.61 -13.50
N LEU A 356 -12.67 -37.24 -14.43
CA LEU A 356 -13.49 -38.43 -14.17
C LEU A 356 -12.87 -39.69 -14.76
N ALA A 357 -12.97 -40.80 -14.04
CA ALA A 357 -12.68 -42.14 -14.53
C ALA A 357 -13.84 -43.10 -14.24
N LYS A 358 -13.92 -44.18 -15.01
CA LYS A 358 -14.85 -45.28 -14.71
C LYS A 358 -14.39 -45.97 -13.43
N GLU A 359 -15.34 -46.44 -12.62
CA GLU A 359 -15.04 -47.38 -11.54
C GLU A 359 -14.30 -48.58 -12.13
N GLY A 360 -13.14 -48.87 -11.55
CA GLY A 360 -12.32 -50.03 -11.88
C GLY A 360 -12.82 -51.27 -11.19
#